data_AF-A0A1H3NU04-F1
#
_entry.id   AF-A0A1H3NU04-F1
#
_cell.length_a   1.000
_cell.length_b   1.000
_cell.length_c   1.000
_cell.angle_alpha   90.00
_cell.angle_beta   90.00
_cell.angle_gamma   90.00
#
_symmetry.space_group_name_H-M   'P 1'
#
loop_
_entity.id
_entity.type
_entity.pdbx_description
1 polymer ?
#
loop_
_entity_poly.entity_id
_entity_poly.type
_entity_poly.pdbx_seq_one_letter_code
_entity_poly.pdbx_strand_id
1 'polypeptide(L)' 'MIDSQSVKNTDTARDKGYDAGKKVSGIKRHIIVDTEGLPHGILVTTADKTDRQGALDTITLHKDSLQVVFQKVC' A
#
# COMPACT_ATOMS: atom_id res chain seq x y z
N MET A 1 8.36 -7.64 -2.69
CA MET A 1 7.22 -7.49 -3.63
C MET A 1 6.28 -6.42 -3.08
N ILE A 2 5.55 -5.67 -3.92
CA ILE A 2 4.53 -4.72 -3.47
C ILE A 2 3.23 -5.02 -4.18
N ASP A 3 2.15 -5.15 -3.43
CA ASP A 3 0.80 -5.27 -3.96
C ASP A 3 -0.08 -4.11 -3.51
N SER A 4 -1.14 -3.84 -4.28
CA SER A 4 -2.10 -2.79 -3.95
C SER A 4 -3.55 -3.25 -4.06
N GLN A 5 -4.34 -2.93 -3.04
CA GLN A 5 -5.75 -3.29 -3.00
C GLN A 5 -6.63 -2.09 -2.67
N SER A 6 -7.63 -1.85 -3.52
CA SER A 6 -8.68 -0.86 -3.27
C SER A 6 -9.81 -1.52 -2.50
N VAL A 7 -10.22 -0.90 -1.41
CA VAL A 7 -11.23 -1.43 -0.49
C VAL A 7 -12.24 -0.32 -0.19
N LYS A 8 -13.53 -0.68 -0.20
CA LYS A 8 -14.60 0.23 0.18
C LYS A 8 -14.45 0.59 1.66
N ASN A 9 -14.59 1.87 2.01
CA ASN A 9 -14.61 2.31 3.40
C ASN A 9 -16.05 2.66 3.83
N THR A 10 -16.20 3.12 5.08
CA THR A 10 -17.51 3.55 5.61
C THR A 10 -18.04 4.75 4.84
N ASP A 11 -19.36 4.82 4.64
CA ASP A 11 -19.97 5.89 3.84
C ASP A 11 -19.65 7.30 4.37
N THR A 12 -19.47 7.44 5.69
CA THR A 12 -19.13 8.68 6.40
C THR A 12 -17.63 9.03 6.40
N ALA A 13 -16.77 8.22 5.78
CA ALA A 13 -15.34 8.50 5.69
C ALA A 13 -15.09 9.77 4.87
N ARG A 14 -14.30 10.68 5.44
CA ARG A 14 -13.94 11.96 4.82
C ARG A 14 -12.92 11.76 3.69
N ASP A 15 -11.93 10.91 3.93
CA ASP A 15 -10.87 10.64 2.97
C ASP A 15 -11.19 9.36 2.18
N LYS A 16 -11.64 9.56 0.93
CA LYS A 16 -11.86 8.49 -0.04
C LYS A 16 -11.61 8.96 -1.45
N GLY A 17 -11.10 8.06 -2.27
CA GLY A 17 -10.94 8.23 -3.71
C GLY A 17 -11.82 7.26 -4.47
N TYR A 18 -11.75 7.29 -5.80
CA TYR A 18 -12.40 6.30 -6.66
C TYR A 18 -11.38 5.62 -7.56
N ASP A 19 -11.29 4.30 -7.42
CA ASP A 19 -10.54 3.45 -8.33
C ASP A 19 -11.46 3.02 -9.48
N ALA A 20 -11.25 3.60 -10.66
CA ALA A 20 -12.08 3.29 -11.83
C ALA A 20 -11.85 1.85 -12.36
N GLY A 21 -10.64 1.31 -12.20
CA GLY A 21 -10.31 -0.04 -12.64
C GLY A 21 -11.01 -1.12 -11.81
N LYS A 22 -11.14 -0.87 -10.49
CA LYS A 22 -11.82 -1.78 -9.55
C LYS A 22 -13.27 -1.40 -9.28
N LYS A 23 -13.71 -0.21 -9.71
CA LYS A 23 -15.02 0.40 -9.41
C LYS A 23 -15.30 0.50 -7.92
N VAL A 24 -14.27 0.90 -7.16
CA VAL A 24 -14.33 1.00 -5.70
C VAL A 24 -14.16 2.46 -5.28
N SER A 25 -15.14 3.00 -4.54
CA SER A 25 -14.96 4.24 -3.77
C SER A 25 -14.46 3.90 -2.37
N GLY A 26 -13.30 4.41 -1.99
CA GLY A 26 -12.72 4.12 -0.68
C GLY A 26 -11.24 4.45 -0.60
N ILE A 27 -10.50 3.55 0.04
CA ILE A 27 -9.05 3.65 0.25
C ILE A 27 -8.32 2.59 -0.57
N LYS A 28 -7.02 2.81 -0.80
CA LYS A 28 -6.11 1.83 -1.39
C LYS A 28 -4.95 1.59 -0.44
N ARG A 29 -4.72 0.32 -0.12
CA ARG A 29 -3.62 -0.15 0.72
C ARG A 29 -2.50 -0.71 -0.15
N HIS A 30 -1.29 -0.24 0.07
CA HIS A 30 -0.06 -0.68 -0.58
C HIS A 30 0.74 -1.47 0.45
N ILE A 31 1.00 -2.74 0.19
CA ILE A 31 1.61 -3.66 1.15
C ILE A 31 2.90 -4.20 0.56
N ILE A 32 4.00 -3.99 1.28
CA ILE A 32 5.28 -4.61 0.96
C ILE A 32 5.34 -5.96 1.67
N VAL A 33 5.62 -7.01 0.91
CA VAL A 33 5.79 -8.38 1.43
C VAL A 33 7.10 -8.98 0.94
N ASP A 34 7.69 -9.86 1.76
CA ASP A 34 8.82 -10.70 1.36
C ASP A 34 8.37 -11.96 0.60
N THR A 35 9.31 -12.87 0.33
CA THR A 35 9.05 -14.13 -0.39
C THR A 35 8.24 -15.13 0.43
N GLU A 36 8.31 -15.04 1.75
CA GLU A 36 7.55 -15.89 2.69
C GLU A 36 6.15 -15.33 2.96
N GLY A 37 5.81 -14.17 2.38
CA GLY A 37 4.52 -13.51 2.51
C GLY A 37 4.39 -12.67 3.79
N LEU A 38 5.48 -12.39 4.50
CA LEU A 38 5.44 -11.54 5.69
C LEU A 38 5.38 -10.05 5.30
N PRO A 39 4.48 -9.26 5.91
CA PRO A 39 4.35 -7.84 5.61
C PRO A 39 5.44 -7.01 6.30
N HIS A 40 6.16 -6.20 5.53
CA HIS A 40 7.25 -5.33 6.00
C HIS A 40 6.92 -3.83 5.94
N GLY A 41 5.81 -3.46 5.30
CA GLY A 41 5.37 -2.08 5.24
C GLY A 41 3.96 -1.95 4.68
N ILE A 42 3.22 -0.97 5.18
CA ILE A 42 1.85 -0.70 4.74
C ILE A 42 1.67 0.82 4.61
N LEU A 43 1.18 1.26 3.46
CA LEU A 43 0.72 2.63 3.26
C LEU A 43 -0.75 2.62 2.82
N VAL A 44 -1.56 3.44 3.45
CA VAL A 44 -2.97 3.63 3.07
C VAL A 44 -3.13 5.00 2.43
N THR A 45 -3.79 5.02 1.27
CA THR A 45 -4.06 6.23 0.48
C THR A 45 -5.52 6.25 0.06
N THR A 46 -6.01 7.35 -0.52
CA THR A 46 -7.31 7.37 -1.20
C THR A 46 -7.26 6.46 -2.46
N ALA A 47 -8.39 5.87 -2.83
CA ALA A 47 -8.42 4.83 -3.88
C ALA A 47 -8.05 5.32 -5.30
N ASP A 48 -8.08 6.63 -5.54
CA ASP A 48 -7.68 7.25 -6.81
C ASP A 48 -6.14 7.30 -7.01
N LYS A 49 -5.36 7.06 -5.95
CA LYS A 49 -3.91 6.95 -6.04
C LYS A 49 -3.52 5.80 -6.97
N THR A 50 -2.64 6.09 -7.95
CA THR A 50 -2.15 5.04 -8.86
C THR A 50 -1.23 4.07 -8.13
N ASP A 51 -1.24 2.81 -8.55
CA ASP A 51 -0.44 1.75 -7.91
C ASP A 51 1.06 2.07 -7.97
N ARG A 52 1.51 2.66 -9.09
CA ARG A 52 2.90 3.13 -9.24
C ARG A 52 3.26 4.20 -8.22
N GLN A 53 2.44 5.24 -8.07
CA GLN A 53 2.74 6.32 -7.13
C GLN A 53 2.68 5.79 -5.69
N GLY A 54 1.67 4.98 -5.37
CA GLY A 54 1.55 4.37 -4.06
C GLY A 54 2.74 3.47 -3.71
N ALA A 55 3.24 2.67 -4.67
CA ALA A 55 4.44 1.86 -4.47
C ALA A 55 5.69 2.71 -4.18
N LEU A 56 5.91 3.80 -4.92
CA LEU A 56 7.04 4.70 -4.69
C LEU A 56 6.96 5.38 -3.31
N ASP A 57 5.77 5.86 -2.95
CA ASP A 57 5.53 6.48 -1.64
C ASP A 57 5.76 5.48 -0.51
N THR A 58 5.32 4.23 -0.68
CA THR A 58 5.47 3.17 0.32
C THR A 58 6.94 2.81 0.53
N ILE A 59 7.71 2.65 -0.54
CA ILE A 59 9.16 2.38 -0.49
C ILE A 59 9.89 3.53 0.21
N THR A 60 9.54 4.77 -0.14
CA THR A 60 10.18 5.96 0.42
C THR A 60 9.91 6.05 1.93
N LEU A 61 8.66 5.81 2.35
CA LEU A 61 8.25 5.85 3.75
C LEU A 61 8.89 4.73 4.60
N HIS A 62 9.04 3.53 4.05
CA HIS A 62 9.52 2.35 4.79
C HIS A 62 11.00 2.02 4.51
N LYS A 63 11.75 2.93 3.88
CA LYS A 63 13.12 2.68 3.43
C LYS A 63 14.02 2.14 4.54
N ASP A 64 13.97 2.75 5.72
CA ASP A 64 14.84 2.39 6.85
C ASP A 64 14.45 1.02 7.43
N SER A 65 13.16 0.75 7.59
CA SER A 65 12.67 -0.55 8.06
C SER A 65 13.05 -1.68 7.10
N LEU A 66 12.97 -1.44 5.79
CA LEU A 66 13.36 -2.42 4.78
C LEU A 66 14.86 -2.73 4.83
N GLN A 67 15.72 -1.74 5.08
CA GLN A 67 17.17 -1.94 5.18
C GLN A 67 17.55 -2.92 6.29
N VAL A 68 16.85 -2.90 7.43
CA VAL A 68 17.13 -3.80 8.56
C VAL A 68 16.67 -5.24 8.28
N VAL A 69 15.59 -5.41 7.51
CA VAL A 69 15.06 -6.75 7.15
C VAL A 69 16.01 -7.49 6.22
N PHE A 70 16.57 -6.81 5.21
CA PHE A 70 17.55 -7.43 4.30
C PHE A 70 18.83 -7.89 5.03
N GLN A 71 19.15 -7.31 6.18
CA GLN A 71 20.34 -7.66 6.96
C GLN A 71 20.13 -8.85 7.92
N LYS A 72 18.89 -9.33 8.09
CA LYS A 72 18.54 -10.47 8.97
C LYS A 72 18.29 -11.78 8.22
N VAL A 73 18.27 -11.76 6.89
CA VAL A 73 18.01 -12.93 6.03
C VAL A 73 19.29 -13.41 5.31
N CYS A 74 20.43 -12.76 5.55
CA CYS A 74 21.76 -13.28 5.22
C CYS A 74 22.49 -13.77 6.48
#